data_AF-A0A5M8PGS3-F1
#
_entry.id   AF-A0A5M8PGS3-F1
#
_cell.length_a   1.000
_cell.length_b   1.000
_cell.length_c   1.000
_cell.angle_alpha   90.00
_cell.angle_beta   90.00
_cell.angle_gamma   90.00
#
_symmetry.space_group_name_H-M   'P 1'
#
loop_
_entity.id
_entity.type
_entity.pdbx_description
1 polymer ?
#
loop_
_entity_poly.entity_id
_entity_poly.type
_entity_poly.pdbx_seq_one_letter_code
_entity_poly.pdbx_strand_id
1 'polypeptide(L)'
;MKRKAQDEKPDIPDEANGRADKKLRSSIDKTSRSAVEHHFRSGLFEKTVLQEYKSSYATSEPYKHGVIQNLIAPELLRHVRSEIQQNLQLYP
;
A
#
# COMPACT_ATOMS: atom_id res chain seq x y z
N MET A 1 -49.97 11.01 -33.43
CA MET A 1 -49.70 11.08 -31.98
C MET A 1 -48.79 9.92 -31.56
N LYS A 2 -47.71 10.26 -30.84
CA LYS A 2 -46.80 9.51 -29.95
C LYS A 2 -46.79 7.96 -30.05
N ARG A 3 -45.66 7.37 -30.50
CA ARG A 3 -45.17 6.07 -30.01
C ARG A 3 -43.89 6.33 -29.19
N LYS A 4 -43.90 5.92 -27.93
CA LYS A 4 -42.77 6.04 -26.98
C LYS A 4 -41.72 4.98 -27.29
N ALA A 5 -40.45 5.36 -27.23
CA ALA A 5 -39.31 4.45 -27.19
C ALA A 5 -39.10 3.94 -25.76
N GLN A 6 -38.87 2.64 -25.60
CA GLN A 6 -38.17 2.09 -24.45
C GLN A 6 -36.99 1.29 -24.99
N ASP A 7 -35.82 1.72 -24.54
CA ASP A 7 -34.50 1.15 -24.74
C ASP A 7 -34.28 0.19 -23.56
N GLU A 8 -34.31 -1.12 -23.79
CA GLU A 8 -33.93 -2.12 -22.78
C GLU A 8 -32.67 -2.84 -23.27
N LYS A 9 -31.57 -2.54 -22.58
CA LYS A 9 -30.24 -3.12 -22.77
C LYS A 9 -30.18 -4.45 -22.01
N PRO A 10 -29.57 -5.51 -22.59
CA PRO A 10 -29.67 -6.87 -22.07
C PRO A 10 -28.96 -7.05 -20.73
N ASP A 11 -29.60 -7.79 -19.81
CA ASP A 11 -29.05 -8.25 -18.54
C ASP A 11 -27.88 -9.21 -18.80
N ILE A 12 -26.67 -8.74 -18.48
CA ILE A 12 -25.48 -9.58 -18.36
C ILE A 12 -25.38 -9.99 -16.88
N PRO A 13 -25.35 -11.29 -16.54
CA PRO A 13 -25.12 -11.70 -15.16
C PRO A 13 -23.65 -11.45 -14.81
N ASP A 14 -23.40 -10.45 -13.95
CA ASP A 14 -22.10 -10.20 -13.32
C ASP A 14 -21.87 -11.26 -12.22
N GLU A 15 -21.45 -12.45 -12.65
CA GLU A 15 -20.90 -13.49 -11.81
C GLU A 15 -19.36 -13.36 -11.75
N ALA A 16 -18.85 -13.37 -10.50
CA ALA A 16 -17.46 -13.48 -10.06
C ALA A 16 -16.55 -12.22 -10.15
N ASN A 17 -16.32 -11.54 -9.02
CA ASN A 17 -15.15 -11.84 -8.16
C ASN A 17 -15.14 -11.00 -6.85
N GLY A 18 -15.23 -11.66 -5.69
CA GLY A 18 -14.65 -11.17 -4.43
C GLY A 18 -15.43 -10.15 -3.59
N ARG A 19 -16.60 -10.51 -3.06
CA ARG A 19 -17.05 -9.91 -1.78
C ARG A 19 -16.15 -10.44 -0.67
N ALA A 20 -14.98 -9.83 -0.49
CA ALA A 20 -14.14 -10.11 0.65
C ALA A 20 -14.90 -9.68 1.91
N ASP A 21 -15.32 -10.67 2.69
CA ASP A 21 -15.92 -10.50 4.00
C ASP A 21 -15.13 -9.47 4.80
N LYS A 22 -15.83 -8.44 5.29
CA LYS A 22 -15.29 -7.33 6.08
C LYS A 22 -14.92 -7.80 7.50
N LYS A 23 -14.20 -8.91 7.63
CA LYS A 23 -13.85 -9.53 8.92
C LYS A 23 -12.50 -10.25 8.90
N LEU A 24 -11.47 -9.62 8.34
CA LEU A 24 -10.06 -9.94 8.65
C LEU A 24 -9.23 -8.65 8.74
N ARG A 25 -9.64 -7.73 9.62
CA ARG A 25 -8.65 -6.91 10.31
C ARG A 25 -8.62 -7.45 11.73
N SER A 26 -7.84 -8.51 11.91
CA SER A 26 -7.39 -8.90 13.24
C SER A 26 -6.92 -7.61 13.93
N SER A 27 -7.41 -7.39 15.15
CA SER A 27 -7.01 -6.27 15.97
C SER A 27 -5.50 -6.35 16.14
N ILE A 28 -4.74 -5.64 15.30
CA ILE A 28 -3.33 -5.37 15.53
C ILE A 28 -3.31 -4.65 16.86
N ASP A 29 -2.86 -5.38 17.87
CA ASP A 29 -2.68 -4.87 19.20
C ASP A 29 -1.87 -3.58 19.08
N LYS A 30 -2.40 -2.46 19.58
CA LYS A 30 -1.74 -1.15 19.47
C LYS A 30 -0.33 -1.19 20.06
N THR A 31 -0.10 -2.12 20.99
CA THR A 31 1.18 -2.46 21.62
C THR A 31 2.21 -3.02 20.62
N SER A 32 1.77 -3.81 19.63
CA SER A 32 2.66 -4.37 18.61
C SER A 32 3.11 -3.34 17.56
N ARG A 33 2.27 -2.32 17.33
CA ARG A 33 2.58 -1.25 16.39
C ARG A 33 3.76 -0.41 16.89
N SER A 34 3.73 0.02 18.16
CA SER A 34 4.82 0.80 18.75
C SER A 34 6.14 0.02 18.81
N ALA A 35 6.08 -1.31 18.98
CA ALA A 35 7.25 -2.16 19.06
C ALA A 35 8.10 -2.14 17.78
N VAL A 36 7.50 -1.90 16.61
CA VAL A 36 8.21 -1.92 15.31
C VAL A 36 8.34 -0.54 14.66
N GLU A 37 7.57 0.45 15.10
CA GLU A 37 7.59 1.80 14.52
C GLU A 37 8.97 2.45 14.56
N HIS A 38 9.78 2.14 15.57
CA HIS A 38 11.15 2.67 15.72
C HIS A 38 12.15 2.16 14.66
N HIS A 39 11.83 1.07 13.95
CA HIS A 39 12.63 0.58 12.82
C HIS A 39 12.36 1.34 11.52
N PHE A 40 11.31 2.17 11.48
CA PHE A 40 11.00 3.05 10.37
C PHE A 40 11.45 4.48 10.68
N ARG A 41 11.44 5.35 9.67
CA ARG A 41 11.71 6.78 9.88
C ARG A 41 10.71 7.41 10.83
N SER A 42 11.22 8.26 11.72
CA SER A 42 10.41 9.08 12.62
C SER A 42 9.35 9.88 11.85
N GLY A 43 8.11 9.87 12.36
CA GLY A 43 7.00 10.62 11.77
C GLY A 43 6.42 10.00 10.49
N LEU A 44 6.91 8.84 10.01
CA LEU A 44 6.38 8.20 8.80
C LEU A 44 4.87 7.89 8.89
N PHE A 45 4.40 7.58 10.09
CA PHE A 45 3.00 7.20 10.34
C PHE A 45 2.11 8.40 10.71
N GLU A 46 2.64 9.62 10.70
CA GLU A 46 1.84 10.82 10.92
C GLU A 46 0.79 10.98 9.81
N LYS A 47 -0.39 11.49 10.19
CA LYS A 47 -1.51 11.64 9.24
C LYS A 47 -1.17 12.60 8.10
N THR A 48 -0.38 13.63 8.37
CA THR A 48 0.10 14.62 7.40
C THR A 48 0.92 13.94 6.30
N VAL A 49 1.95 13.19 6.70
CA VAL A 49 2.83 12.41 5.81
C VAL A 49 2.04 11.38 5.01
N LEU A 50 1.05 10.72 5.64
CA LEU A 50 0.17 9.78 4.94
C LEU A 50 -0.64 10.46 3.84
N GLN A 51 -1.23 11.63 4.10
CA GLN A 51 -2.00 12.37 3.08
C GLN A 51 -1.11 12.86 1.95
N GLU A 52 0.10 13.33 2.26
CA GLU A 52 1.07 13.75 1.26
C GLU A 52 1.37 12.62 0.28
N TYR A 53 1.83 11.46 0.76
CA TYR A 53 2.12 10.32 -0.10
C TYR A 53 0.88 9.82 -0.86
N LYS A 54 -0.30 9.87 -0.23
CA LYS A 54 -1.56 9.51 -0.90
C LYS A 54 -1.86 10.45 -2.07
N SER A 55 -1.63 11.75 -1.89
CA SER A 55 -1.83 12.74 -2.93
C SER A 55 -0.82 12.57 -4.07
N SER A 56 0.48 12.42 -3.75
CA SER A 56 1.54 12.21 -4.75
C SER A 56 1.31 10.93 -5.55
N TYR A 57 0.89 9.85 -4.89
CA TYR A 57 0.50 8.60 -5.56
C TYR A 57 -0.70 8.79 -6.48
N ALA A 58 -1.71 9.56 -6.05
CA ALA A 58 -2.90 9.81 -6.85
C ALA A 58 -2.60 10.66 -8.10
N THR A 59 -1.61 11.54 -8.07
CA THR A 59 -1.22 12.40 -9.20
C THR A 59 -0.04 11.86 -10.00
N SER A 60 0.50 10.69 -9.66
CA SER A 60 1.71 10.18 -10.30
C SER A 60 1.43 9.67 -11.73
N GLU A 61 2.41 9.87 -12.61
CA GLU A 61 2.39 9.51 -14.05
C GLU A 61 3.73 8.89 -14.48
N PRO A 62 3.79 8.06 -15.54
CA PRO A 62 2.70 7.68 -16.45
C PRO A 62 1.75 6.60 -15.88
N TYR A 63 2.08 6.06 -14.71
CA TYR A 63 1.25 5.12 -13.95
C TYR A 63 1.27 5.47 -12.45
N LYS A 64 0.37 4.83 -11.69
CA LYS A 64 0.29 5.01 -10.24
C LYS A 64 1.52 4.41 -9.54
N HIS A 65 2.33 5.27 -8.94
CA HIS A 65 3.57 4.93 -8.27
C HIS A 65 3.84 5.91 -7.12
N GLY A 66 4.70 5.51 -6.18
CA GLY A 66 5.10 6.37 -5.06
C GLY A 66 6.44 5.93 -4.51
N VAL A 67 7.25 6.89 -4.07
CA VAL A 67 8.58 6.66 -3.49
C VAL A 67 8.60 7.23 -2.08
N ILE A 68 8.86 6.37 -1.09
CA ILE A 68 9.04 6.78 0.30
C ILE A 68 10.54 6.86 0.57
N GLN A 69 11.05 8.08 0.68
CA GLN A 69 12.46 8.30 0.99
C GLN A 69 12.77 7.95 2.44
N ASN A 70 13.91 7.31 2.69
CA ASN A 70 14.34 6.91 4.03
C ASN A 70 13.27 6.07 4.75
N LEU A 71 12.77 5.00 4.12
CA LEU A 71 11.70 4.17 4.69
C LEU A 71 12.10 3.54 6.03
N ILE A 72 13.29 2.94 6.07
CA ILE A 72 13.84 2.21 7.20
C ILE A 72 14.84 3.08 7.95
N ALA A 73 14.94 2.91 9.27
CA ALA A 73 15.94 3.56 10.10
C ALA A 73 17.35 3.25 9.55
N PRO A 74 18.22 4.26 9.40
CA PRO A 74 19.50 4.11 8.69
C PRO A 74 20.44 3.10 9.34
N GLU A 75 20.44 3.02 10.68
CA GLU A 75 21.28 2.07 11.42
C GLU A 75 20.88 0.62 11.15
N LEU A 76 19.58 0.33 11.14
CA LEU A 76 19.08 -1.01 10.80
C LEU A 76 19.48 -1.40 9.38
N LEU A 77 19.30 -0.50 8.41
CA LEU A 77 19.63 -0.77 7.01
C LEU A 77 21.14 -0.97 6.79
N ARG A 78 21.98 -0.25 7.54
CA ARG A 78 23.45 -0.43 7.52
C ARG A 78 23.86 -1.81 8.05
N HIS A 79 23.27 -2.26 9.16
CA HIS A 79 23.56 -3.59 9.70
C HIS A 79 23.14 -4.69 8.73
N VAL A 80 21.93 -4.61 8.16
CA VAL A 80 21.45 -5.57 7.15
C VAL A 80 22.36 -5.58 5.92
N ARG A 81 22.81 -4.41 5.45
CA ARG A 81 23.79 -4.34 4.35
C ARG A 81 25.08 -5.07 4.70
N SER A 82 25.63 -4.85 5.89
CA SER A 82 26.85 -5.53 6.34
C SER A 82 26.66 -7.04 6.41
N GLU A 83 25.51 -7.50 6.90
CA GLU A 83 25.17 -8.92 6.96
C GLU A 83 25.12 -9.56 5.56
N ILE A 84 24.45 -8.92 4.60
CA ILE A 84 24.40 -9.39 3.21
C ILE A 84 25.80 -9.46 2.60
N GLN A 85 26.63 -8.44 2.82
CA GLN A 85 28.00 -8.42 2.31
C GLN A 85 28.89 -9.52 2.90
N GLN A 86 28.65 -9.92 4.15
CA GLN A 86 29.44 -10.93 4.87
C GLN A 86 28.97 -12.36 4.60
N ASN A 87 27.67 -12.57 4.41
CA ASN A 87 27.08 -13.91 4.45
C ASN A 87 26.50 -14.38 3.10
N LEU A 88 26.38 -13.49 2.12
CA LEU A 88 25.75 -13.79 0.83
C LEU A 88 26.76 -13.63 -0.32
N GLN A 89 27.06 -14.74 -1.00
CA GLN A 89 27.84 -14.73 -2.24
C GLN A 89 26.91 -14.44 -3.41
N LEU A 90 27.03 -13.26 -4.00
CA LEU A 90 26.31 -12.90 -5.22
C LEU A 90 27.15 -13.33 -6.42
N TYR A 91 26.60 -14.18 -7.28
CA TYR A 91 27.22 -14.54 -8.54
C TYR A 91 27.02 -13.40 -9.57
N PRO A 92 28.02 -13.12 -10.43
CA PRO A 92 27.87 -12.17 -11.52
C PRO A 92 26.89 -12.65 -12.61
#